data_AF-A0A926R312-F1
#
_entry.id   AF-A0A926R312-F1
#
_cell.length_a   1.000
_cell.length_b   1.000
_cell.length_c   1.000
_cell.angle_alpha   90.00
_cell.angle_beta   90.00
_cell.angle_gamma   90.00
#
_symmetry.space_group_name_H-M   'P 1'
#
loop_
_entity.id
_entity.type
_entity.pdbx_description
1 polymer ?
#
loop_
_entity_poly.entity_id
_entity_poly.type
_entity_poly.pdbx_seq_one_letter_code
_entity_poly.pdbx_strand_id
1 'polypeptide(L)'
;AGNPVLDIGTLSVRRADPTQFAAGTHNTNGLFALEWFPVTPPETATPVTSVAVLGEGPFTVPGATTHADTAALLAALDAGAPLPQCAVLTIASAPDTTD
;
A
#
# COMPACT_ATOMS: atom_id res chain seq x y z
N ALA A 1 -28.11 -2.62 -34.34
CA ALA A 1 -28.63 -1.41 -33.68
C ALA A 1 -29.17 -1.82 -32.31
N GLY A 2 -28.87 -1.06 -31.24
CA GLY A 2 -29.33 -1.38 -29.89
C GLY A 2 -30.71 -0.79 -29.62
N ASN A 3 -31.56 -1.53 -28.89
CA ASN A 3 -32.88 -1.05 -28.47
C ASN A 3 -32.80 -0.30 -27.13
N PRO A 4 -33.63 0.72 -26.92
CA PRO A 4 -33.65 1.48 -25.69
C PRO A 4 -34.08 0.59 -24.52
N VAL A 5 -33.29 0.60 -23.44
CA VAL A 5 -33.50 -0.24 -22.24
C VAL A 5 -34.43 0.43 -21.22
N LEU A 6 -34.54 1.77 -21.23
CA LEU A 6 -35.37 2.52 -20.30
C LEU A 6 -35.71 3.92 -20.84
N ASP A 7 -36.94 4.38 -20.58
CA ASP A 7 -37.39 5.76 -20.79
C ASP A 7 -38.03 6.29 -19.49
N ILE A 8 -37.66 7.49 -19.07
CA ILE A 8 -38.10 8.09 -17.79
C ILE A 8 -38.54 9.54 -18.05
N GLY A 9 -39.78 9.85 -17.67
CA GLY A 9 -40.33 11.20 -17.76
C GLY A 9 -39.81 12.17 -16.68
N THR A 10 -39.67 11.73 -15.43
CA THR A 10 -39.10 12.58 -14.36
C THR A 10 -38.41 11.75 -13.28
N LEU A 11 -37.23 12.20 -12.85
CA LEU A 11 -36.44 11.59 -11.79
C LEU A 11 -36.20 12.62 -10.68
N SER A 12 -36.63 12.30 -9.46
CA SER A 12 -36.36 13.12 -8.28
C SER A 12 -35.24 12.48 -7.46
N VAL A 13 -34.19 13.24 -7.16
CA VAL A 13 -33.03 12.82 -6.37
C VAL A 13 -32.90 13.68 -5.13
N ARG A 14 -32.44 13.08 -4.03
CA ARG A 14 -32.11 13.78 -2.78
C ARG A 14 -30.61 13.90 -2.62
N ARG A 15 -30.14 15.01 -2.06
CA ARG A 15 -28.73 15.15 -1.69
C ARG A 15 -28.43 14.17 -0.56
N ALA A 16 -27.51 13.24 -0.80
CA ALA A 16 -26.99 12.37 0.25
C ALA A 16 -25.84 13.07 0.98
N ASP A 17 -25.67 12.77 2.27
CA ASP A 17 -24.58 13.31 3.07
C ASP A 17 -23.24 12.72 2.58
N PRO A 18 -22.31 13.55 2.06
CA PRO A 18 -21.07 13.05 1.49
C PRO A 18 -20.16 12.35 2.51
N THR A 19 -20.32 12.64 3.81
CA THR A 19 -19.53 11.98 4.87
C THR A 19 -19.85 10.48 4.98
N GLN A 20 -21.03 10.05 4.52
CA GLN A 20 -21.45 8.65 4.47
C GLN A 20 -20.77 7.87 3.33
N PHE A 21 -20.10 8.55 2.41
CA PHE A 21 -19.41 7.98 1.25
C PHE A 21 -17.90 8.28 1.24
N ALA A 22 -17.36 8.80 2.34
CA ALA A 22 -15.94 9.12 2.48
C ALA A 22 -15.02 7.87 2.43
N ALA A 23 -15.58 6.68 2.67
CA ALA A 23 -14.88 5.41 2.48
C ALA A 23 -14.75 5.11 0.98
N GLY A 24 -13.76 5.73 0.33
CA GLY A 24 -13.44 5.49 -1.08
C GLY A 24 -13.73 6.67 -1.99
N THR A 25 -13.22 7.87 -1.68
CA THR A 25 -13.13 8.94 -2.69
C THR A 25 -12.18 8.53 -3.80
N HIS A 26 -12.69 7.76 -4.76
CA HIS A 26 -12.04 7.55 -6.04
C HIS A 26 -12.23 8.82 -6.86
N ASN A 27 -11.17 9.27 -7.53
CA ASN A 27 -11.22 10.33 -8.53
C ASN A 27 -12.43 10.08 -9.46
N THR A 28 -13.38 11.01 -9.48
CA THR A 28 -14.67 10.88 -10.16
C THR A 28 -14.55 10.85 -11.69
N ASN A 29 -13.32 10.86 -12.22
CA ASN A 29 -13.02 10.83 -13.65
C ASN A 29 -12.06 9.70 -14.08
N GLY A 30 -11.87 8.68 -13.24
CA GLY A 30 -11.05 7.50 -13.59
C GLY A 30 -11.83 6.48 -14.42
N LEU A 31 -11.38 6.20 -15.65
CA LEU A 31 -11.91 5.10 -16.48
C LEU A 31 -11.44 3.72 -16.02
N PHE A 32 -10.48 3.67 -15.10
CA PHE A 32 -9.91 2.45 -14.56
C PHE A 32 -10.08 2.44 -13.05
N ALA A 33 -10.46 1.28 -12.51
CA ALA A 33 -10.53 1.02 -11.09
C ALA A 33 -9.35 0.13 -10.67
N LEU A 34 -8.77 0.42 -9.50
CA LEU A 34 -7.81 -0.47 -8.86
C LEU A 34 -8.60 -1.50 -8.06
N GLU A 35 -8.64 -2.73 -8.55
CA GLU A 35 -9.24 -3.86 -7.85
C GLU A 35 -8.13 -4.79 -7.35
N TRP A 36 -8.13 -5.07 -6.04
CA TRP A 36 -7.18 -5.96 -5.42
C TRP A 36 -7.82 -7.34 -5.24
N PHE A 37 -7.21 -8.36 -5.83
CA PHE A 37 -7.62 -9.75 -5.64
C PHE A 37 -6.66 -10.45 -4.68
N PRO A 38 -7.16 -11.25 -3.72
CA PRO A 38 -6.30 -12.09 -2.89
C PRO A 38 -5.50 -13.05 -3.77
N VAL A 39 -4.20 -13.14 -3.51
CA VAL A 39 -3.32 -14.11 -4.16
C VAL A 39 -2.89 -15.15 -3.14
N THR A 40 -3.01 -16.42 -3.50
CA THR A 40 -2.49 -17.52 -2.67
C THR A 40 -0.97 -17.51 -2.73
N PRO A 41 -0.26 -17.47 -1.59
CA PRO A 41 1.19 -17.56 -1.59
C PRO A 41 1.65 -18.93 -2.11
N PRO A 42 2.85 -19.02 -2.69
CA PRO A 42 3.39 -20.30 -3.16
C PRO A 42 3.54 -21.30 -1.99
N GLU A 43 3.19 -22.57 -2.22
CA GLU A 43 3.26 -23.63 -1.21
C GLU A 43 4.68 -23.88 -0.70
N THR A 44 5.68 -23.61 -1.53
CA THR A 44 7.10 -23.70 -1.16
C THR A 44 7.76 -22.34 -1.41
N ALA A 45 8.03 -21.63 -0.32
CA ALA A 45 8.84 -20.43 -0.34
C ALA A 45 10.20 -20.72 0.30
N THR A 46 11.28 -20.24 -0.30
CA THR A 46 12.58 -20.23 0.39
C THR A 46 12.49 -19.27 1.56
N PRO A 47 12.78 -19.72 2.80
CA PRO A 47 12.69 -18.84 3.96
C PRO A 47 13.69 -17.70 3.85
N VAL A 48 13.23 -16.49 4.19
CA VAL A 48 14.12 -15.35 4.41
C VAL A 48 14.74 -15.52 5.79
N THR A 49 16.06 -15.62 5.83
CA THR A 49 16.85 -15.86 7.05
C THR A 49 17.61 -14.62 7.51
N SER A 50 17.79 -13.61 6.65
CA SER A 50 18.40 -12.33 7.02
C SER A 50 17.57 -11.14 6.56
N VAL A 51 17.15 -10.33 7.53
CA VAL A 51 16.33 -9.13 7.32
C VAL A 51 17.01 -7.95 8.00
N ALA A 52 17.10 -6.83 7.28
CA ALA A 52 17.44 -5.53 7.85
C ALA A 52 16.17 -4.69 8.03
N VAL A 53 16.01 -4.03 9.17
CA VAL A 53 14.95 -3.04 9.39
C VAL A 53 15.56 -1.65 9.37
N LEU A 54 14.98 -0.75 8.58
CA LEU A 54 15.46 0.62 8.41
C LEU A 54 14.52 1.61 9.11
N GLY A 55 15.11 2.44 9.96
CA GLY A 55 14.39 3.47 10.71
C GLY A 55 13.62 2.95 11.91
N GLU A 56 13.04 3.90 12.64
CA GLU A 56 12.09 3.62 13.72
C GLU A 56 10.70 3.38 13.12
N GLY A 57 10.04 2.31 13.55
CA GLY A 57 8.71 1.95 13.06
C GLY A 57 8.01 0.95 13.97
N PRO A 58 6.69 0.76 13.79
CA PRO A 58 5.92 -0.15 14.62
C PRO A 58 6.25 -1.63 14.36
N PHE A 59 7.00 -1.92 13.30
CA PHE A 59 7.34 -3.29 12.90
C PHE A 59 8.61 -3.77 13.58
N THR A 60 8.48 -4.85 14.35
CA THR A 60 9.61 -5.64 14.85
C THR A 60 9.64 -6.98 14.13
N VAL A 61 10.75 -7.27 13.45
CA VAL A 61 10.99 -8.57 12.80
C VAL A 61 11.93 -9.39 13.69
N PRO A 62 11.53 -10.57 14.18
CA PRO A 62 12.40 -11.42 15.00
C PRO A 62 13.70 -11.77 14.28
N GLY A 63 14.83 -11.58 14.95
CA GLY A 63 16.16 -11.87 14.39
C GLY A 63 16.66 -10.87 13.34
N ALA A 64 15.91 -9.81 13.05
CA ALA A 64 16.38 -8.75 12.15
C ALA A 64 17.40 -7.84 12.80
N THR A 65 18.31 -7.30 11.97
CA THR A 65 19.24 -6.24 12.40
C THR A 65 18.62 -4.89 12.08
N THR A 66 18.57 -3.98 13.06
CA THR A 66 17.99 -2.65 12.88
C THR A 66 19.08 -1.63 12.59
N HIS A 67 18.85 -0.81 11.57
CA HIS A 67 19.70 0.33 11.21
C HIS A 67 18.85 1.60 11.23
N ALA A 68 19.41 2.70 11.72
CA ALA A 68 18.69 3.97 11.81
C ALA A 68 18.20 4.48 10.44
N ASP A 69 18.95 4.19 9.38
CA ASP A 69 18.64 4.57 8.01
C ASP A 69 19.48 3.73 7.03
N THR A 70 19.35 4.05 5.74
CA THR A 70 20.11 3.39 4.66
C THR A 70 21.61 3.66 4.73
N ALA A 71 22.04 4.82 5.26
CA ALA A 71 23.47 5.15 5.37
C ALA A 71 24.14 4.30 6.47
N ALA A 72 23.46 4.07 7.58
CA ALA A 72 23.91 3.18 8.65
C ALA A 72 23.98 1.71 8.18
N LEU A 73 23.06 1.28 7.30
CA LEU A 73 23.15 -0.04 6.67
C LEU A 73 24.39 -0.12 5.76
N LEU A 74 24.62 0.87 4.90
CA LEU A 74 25.78 0.90 4.00
C LEU A 74 27.10 0.90 4.76
N ALA A 75 27.22 1.69 5.82
CA ALA A 75 28.42 1.71 6.66
C ALA A 75 28.71 0.33 7.30
N ALA A 76 27.67 -0.41 7.69
CA ALA A 76 27.84 -1.77 8.22
C ALA A 76 28.33 -2.75 7.14
N LEU A 77 27.79 -2.64 5.92
CA LEU A 77 28.23 -3.46 4.79
C LEU A 77 29.69 -3.15 4.40
N ASP A 78 30.07 -1.88 4.36
CA ASP A 78 31.43 -1.43 4.09
C ASP A 78 32.42 -1.90 5.18
N ALA A 79 31.95 -2.01 6.43
CA ALA A 79 32.70 -2.59 7.54
C ALA A 79 32.78 -4.13 7.51
N GLY A 80 32.17 -4.78 6.52
CA GLY A 80 32.23 -6.23 6.31
C GLY A 80 31.07 -7.03 6.91
N ALA A 81 29.98 -6.39 7.34
CA ALA A 81 28.77 -7.11 7.72
C ALA A 81 28.18 -7.87 6.51
N PRO A 82 27.52 -9.03 6.74
CA PRO A 82 26.90 -9.78 5.66
C PRO A 82 25.72 -9.01 5.03
N LEU A 83 25.56 -9.15 3.71
CA LEU A 83 24.43 -8.55 2.99
C LEU A 83 23.10 -9.21 3.41
N PRO A 84 22.09 -8.44 3.87
CA PRO A 84 20.78 -8.99 4.17
C PRO A 84 20.04 -9.39 2.89
N GLN A 85 19.18 -10.42 2.95
CA GLN A 85 18.37 -10.85 1.81
C GLN A 85 17.28 -9.82 1.45
N CYS A 86 16.76 -9.10 2.45
CA CYS A 86 15.86 -7.98 2.22
C CYS A 86 15.97 -6.90 3.31
N ALA A 87 15.51 -5.70 2.96
CA ALA A 87 15.36 -4.58 3.88
C ALA A 87 13.89 -4.17 3.96
N VAL A 88 13.42 -3.90 5.18
CA VAL A 88 12.06 -3.43 5.46
C VAL A 88 12.14 -1.98 5.93
N LEU A 89 11.36 -1.11 5.30
CA LEU A 89 11.24 0.31 5.64
C LEU A 89 9.78 0.65 5.91
N THR A 90 9.52 1.37 6.99
CA THR A 90 8.20 1.95 7.22
C THR A 90 8.07 3.21 6.37
N ILE A 91 7.16 3.18 5.39
CA ILE A 91 6.77 4.37 4.65
C ILE A 91 5.65 5.08 5.41
N ALA A 92 5.88 6.34 5.77
CA ALA A 92 4.79 7.18 6.24
C ALA A 92 3.82 7.38 5.07
N SER A 93 2.52 7.21 5.30
CA SER A 93 1.55 7.68 4.32
C SER A 93 1.74 9.19 4.19
N ALA A 94 1.86 9.69 2.96
CA ALA A 94 1.78 11.12 2.74
C ALA A 94 0.46 11.62 3.36
N PRO A 95 0.44 12.78 4.05
CA PRO A 95 -0.83 13.38 4.41
C PRO A 95 -1.62 13.61 3.12
N ASP A 96 -2.89 13.21 3.11
CA ASP A 96 -3.80 13.58 2.03
C ASP A 96 -3.74 15.11 1.93
N THR A 97 -3.11 15.60 0.86
CA THR A 97 -3.07 17.03 0.58
C THR A 97 -4.49 17.41 0.20
N THR A 98 -5.25 17.86 1.20
CA THR A 98 -6.57 18.45 1.00
C THR A 98 -6.35 19.80 0.33
N ASP A 99 -6.72 19.90 -0.96
CA ASP A 99 -6.98 21.16 -1.67
C ASP A 99 -8.48 21.48 -1.59
#